data_AF-A0A3P6DDV7-F1
#
_entry.id   AF-A0A3P6DDV7-F1
#
_cell.length_a   1.000
_cell.length_b   1.000
_cell.length_c   1.000
_cell.angle_alpha   90.00
_cell.angle_beta   90.00
_cell.angle_gamma   90.00
#
_symmetry.space_group_name_H-M   'P 1'
#
loop_
_entity.id
_entity.type
_entity.pdbx_description
1 polymer ?
#
loop_
_entity_poly.entity_id
_entity_poly.type
_entity_poly.pdbx_seq_one_letter_code
_entity_poly.pdbx_strand_id
1 'polypeptide(L)'
;MPANTPFLIFVGLLLFDSIPGLEAVTLASIPGVYVFGDSLADAGNNNYLPISLRKAIYPPNGIDFPCHIPTGRFCNGKNAADVIEIWVASTAAVSLALTKKERERGRRRNRCKFCIRRCRNL
;
A
#
# COMPACT_ATOMS: atom_id res chain seq x y z
N MET A 1 -20.71 -54.19 8.80
CA MET A 1 -20.74 -52.72 8.56
C MET A 1 -20.77 -52.04 9.91
N PRO A 2 -19.74 -51.28 10.31
CA PRO A 2 -19.69 -50.78 11.68
C PRO A 2 -20.66 -49.60 11.83
N ALA A 3 -21.63 -49.74 12.75
CA ALA A 3 -22.76 -48.83 12.97
C ALA A 3 -22.37 -47.42 13.49
N ASN A 4 -21.08 -47.12 13.58
CA ASN A 4 -20.51 -45.88 14.11
C ASN A 4 -20.06 -44.90 13.02
N THR A 5 -20.08 -45.29 11.74
CA THR A 5 -19.72 -44.41 10.62
C THR A 5 -20.57 -43.12 10.52
N PRO A 6 -21.91 -43.11 10.72
CA PRO A 6 -22.67 -41.85 10.63
C PRO A 6 -22.33 -40.90 11.78
N PHE A 7 -22.00 -41.44 12.96
CA PHE A 7 -21.67 -40.66 14.15
C PHE A 7 -20.33 -39.92 13.98
N LEU A 8 -19.34 -40.59 13.39
CA LEU A 8 -18.03 -39.98 13.10
C LEU A 8 -18.11 -38.90 12.02
N ILE A 9 -18.97 -39.06 11.03
CA ILE A 9 -19.20 -38.04 9.98
C ILE A 9 -19.86 -36.79 10.58
N PHE A 10 -20.85 -36.97 11.47
CA PHE A 10 -21.55 -35.88 12.13
C PHE A 10 -20.62 -35.06 13.04
N VAL A 11 -19.78 -35.73 13.83
CA VAL A 11 -18.75 -35.07 14.66
C VAL A 11 -17.72 -34.35 13.79
N GLY A 12 -17.32 -34.94 12.66
CA GLY A 12 -16.38 -34.33 11.71
C GLY A 12 -16.92 -33.04 11.08
N LEU A 13 -18.22 -32.98 10.75
CA LEU A 13 -18.88 -31.79 10.20
C LEU A 13 -18.97 -30.65 11.22
N LEU A 14 -19.35 -30.95 12.47
CA LEU A 14 -19.42 -29.96 13.55
C LEU A 14 -18.05 -29.32 13.87
N LEU A 15 -16.96 -30.08 13.69
CA LEU A 15 -15.60 -29.58 13.87
C LEU A 15 -15.12 -28.71 12.68
N PHE A 16 -15.69 -28.87 11.50
CA PHE A 16 -15.32 -28.11 10.30
C PHE A 16 -15.93 -26.70 10.29
N ASP A 17 -17.16 -26.56 10.81
CA ASP A 17 -17.87 -25.27 10.95
C ASP A 17 -17.30 -24.40 12.09
N SER A 18 -16.49 -24.98 12.98
CA SER A 18 -15.90 -24.30 14.13
C SER A 18 -14.52 -23.66 13.84
N ILE A 19 -14.16 -23.44 12.57
CA ILE A 19 -12.95 -22.68 12.20
C ILE A 19 -13.35 -21.22 11.97
N PRO A 20 -13.36 -20.34 13.01
CA PRO A 20 -13.60 -18.93 12.80
C PRO A 20 -12.42 -18.30 12.04
N GLY A 21 -12.74 -17.66 10.92
CA GLY A 21 -12.03 -16.48 10.43
C GLY A 21 -10.59 -16.70 9.99
N LEU A 22 -10.38 -17.25 8.79
CA LEU A 22 -9.25 -16.83 7.96
C LEU A 22 -9.70 -15.64 7.11
N GLU A 23 -10.01 -14.53 7.78
CA GLU A 23 -10.17 -13.23 7.11
C GLU A 23 -8.78 -12.85 6.58
N ALA A 24 -8.58 -13.01 5.28
CA ALA A 24 -7.39 -12.50 4.62
C ALA A 24 -7.43 -10.97 4.75
N VAL A 25 -6.60 -10.41 5.63
CA VAL A 25 -6.37 -8.97 5.71
C VAL A 25 -5.81 -8.53 4.36
N THR A 26 -6.71 -8.10 3.47
CA THR A 26 -6.32 -7.51 2.21
C THR A 26 -5.77 -6.14 2.55
N LEU A 27 -4.48 -5.96 2.29
CA LEU A 27 -3.84 -4.67 2.42
C LEU A 27 -4.49 -3.73 1.41
N ALA A 28 -5.37 -2.86 1.89
CA ALA A 28 -6.11 -1.92 1.07
C ALA A 28 -5.11 -1.03 0.31
N SER A 29 -5.07 -1.19 -1.01
CA SER A 29 -4.33 -0.28 -1.88
C SER A 29 -5.07 1.04 -1.92
N ILE A 30 -4.39 2.14 -1.60
CA ILE A 30 -4.99 3.47 -1.56
C ILE A 30 -5.04 3.97 -3.02
N PRO A 31 -6.23 4.19 -3.60
CA PRO A 31 -6.37 4.48 -5.03
C PRO A 31 -5.86 5.88 -5.43
N GLY A 32 -5.69 6.79 -4.47
CA GLY A 32 -5.14 8.13 -4.68
C GLY A 32 -5.49 9.07 -3.51
N VAL A 33 -4.77 10.18 -3.41
CA VAL A 33 -5.04 11.24 -2.43
C VAL A 33 -5.44 12.49 -3.19
N TYR A 34 -6.63 13.03 -2.87
CA TYR A 34 -7.10 14.31 -3.41
C TYR A 34 -7.02 15.36 -2.32
N VAL A 35 -6.32 16.44 -2.59
CA VAL A 35 -6.10 17.52 -1.64
C VAL A 35 -6.79 18.78 -2.16
N PHE A 36 -7.72 19.29 -1.36
CA PHE A 36 -8.38 20.57 -1.59
C PHE A 36 -7.86 21.58 -0.58
N GLY A 37 -7.65 22.82 -1.01
CA GLY A 37 -7.16 23.86 -0.13
C GLY A 37 -6.84 25.15 -0.86
N ASP A 38 -6.12 26.01 -0.16
CA ASP A 38 -5.62 27.29 -0.65
C ASP A 38 -4.13 27.17 -1.04
N SER A 39 -3.42 28.30 -1.04
CA SER A 39 -1.98 28.37 -1.30
C SER A 39 -1.12 27.43 -0.43
N LEU A 40 -1.57 27.06 0.77
CA LEU A 40 -0.81 26.18 1.67
C LEU A 40 -0.78 24.73 1.19
N ALA A 41 -1.80 24.31 0.45
CA ALA A 41 -1.89 22.97 -0.14
C ALA A 41 -1.46 22.95 -1.62
N ASP A 42 -1.25 24.12 -2.22
CA ASP A 42 -0.95 24.25 -3.65
C ASP A 42 0.43 23.69 -4.01
N ALA A 43 0.46 22.84 -5.05
CA ALA A 43 1.67 22.27 -5.64
C ALA A 43 2.15 23.04 -6.88
N GLY A 44 1.52 24.16 -7.21
CA GLY A 44 1.81 24.97 -8.40
C GLY A 44 0.67 25.03 -9.42
N ASN A 45 -0.54 24.60 -9.06
CA ASN A 45 -1.71 24.66 -9.93
C ASN A 45 -2.02 26.09 -10.39
N ASN A 46 -1.75 27.08 -9.53
CA ASN A 46 -1.98 28.49 -9.85
C ASN A 46 -1.14 29.00 -11.03
N ASN A 47 -0.03 28.34 -11.39
CA ASN A 47 0.78 28.75 -12.54
C ASN A 47 0.05 28.54 -13.88
N TYR A 48 -0.89 27.60 -13.94
CA TYR A 48 -1.66 27.26 -15.13
C TYR A 48 -2.96 28.06 -15.27
N LEU A 49 -3.34 28.80 -14.23
CA LEU A 49 -4.54 29.63 -14.24
C LEU A 49 -4.24 30.99 -14.91
N PRO A 50 -4.99 31.36 -15.97
CA PRO A 50 -4.73 32.59 -16.71
C PRO A 50 -5.01 33.86 -15.89
N ILE A 51 -5.94 33.80 -14.93
CA ILE A 51 -6.44 34.96 -14.16
C ILE A 51 -5.91 34.94 -12.70
N SER A 52 -4.95 34.08 -12.34
CA SER A 52 -4.50 34.02 -10.95
C SER A 52 -3.73 35.30 -10.55
N LEU A 53 -4.19 35.98 -9.50
CA LEU A 53 -3.51 37.16 -8.94
C LEU A 53 -2.25 36.81 -8.16
N ARG A 54 -2.15 35.59 -7.62
CA ARG A 54 -1.03 35.14 -6.79
C ARG A 54 -0.38 33.91 -7.42
N LYS A 55 0.89 34.05 -7.83
CA LYS A 55 1.74 32.97 -8.34
C LYS A 55 2.99 32.87 -7.49
N ALA A 56 3.39 31.65 -7.11
CA ALA A 56 4.59 31.42 -6.33
C ALA A 56 5.81 31.15 -7.23
N ILE A 57 6.03 32.05 -8.19
CA ILE A 57 7.19 32.06 -9.10
C ILE A 57 8.20 33.15 -8.76
N TYR A 58 7.99 33.86 -7.65
CA TYR A 58 8.80 34.99 -7.21
C TYR A 58 9.41 34.71 -5.83
N PRO A 59 10.62 35.27 -5.54
CA PRO A 59 11.19 35.27 -4.20
C PRO A 59 10.21 35.89 -3.19
N PRO A 60 10.13 35.37 -1.95
CA PRO A 60 11.06 34.44 -1.31
C PRO A 60 10.82 32.95 -1.61
N ASN A 61 9.84 32.60 -2.44
CA ASN A 61 9.44 31.20 -2.63
C ASN A 61 10.50 30.38 -3.34
N GLY A 62 10.76 29.18 -2.82
CA GLY A 62 11.67 28.21 -3.43
C GLY A 62 13.15 28.54 -3.35
N ILE A 63 13.53 29.49 -2.48
CA ILE A 63 14.94 29.81 -2.22
C ILE A 63 15.66 28.60 -1.63
N ASP A 64 15.02 27.79 -0.78
CA ASP A 64 15.70 26.64 -0.15
C ASP A 64 15.64 25.35 -1.00
N PHE A 65 15.06 25.40 -2.20
CA PHE A 65 15.05 24.23 -3.09
C PHE A 65 16.43 23.99 -3.72
N PRO A 66 16.77 22.73 -4.05
CA PRO A 66 17.92 22.44 -4.89
C PRO A 66 17.74 23.21 -6.21
N CYS A 67 18.75 24.02 -6.56
CA CYS A 67 18.77 24.97 -7.68
C CYS A 67 18.16 26.36 -7.42
N HIS A 68 17.59 26.65 -6.24
CA HIS A 68 16.97 27.96 -5.91
C HIS A 68 15.86 28.39 -6.90
N ILE A 69 15.18 27.42 -7.51
CA ILE A 69 14.14 27.66 -8.52
C ILE A 69 12.77 27.55 -7.84
N PRO A 70 11.90 28.56 -7.97
CA PRO A 70 10.54 28.48 -7.47
C PRO A 70 9.74 27.43 -8.26
N THR A 71 9.16 26.47 -7.55
CA THR A 71 8.40 25.35 -8.14
C THR A 71 6.93 25.68 -8.41
N GLY A 72 6.47 26.88 -8.04
CA GLY A 72 5.04 27.22 -8.01
C GLY A 72 4.37 26.96 -6.65
N ARG A 73 5.13 26.48 -5.66
CA ARG A 73 4.68 26.33 -4.27
C ARG A 73 4.93 27.61 -3.48
N PHE A 74 3.98 28.01 -2.63
CA PHE A 74 4.08 29.20 -1.75
C PHE A 74 5.00 28.98 -0.53
N CYS A 75 5.94 28.05 -0.63
CA CYS A 75 6.82 27.60 0.43
C CYS A 75 8.22 27.32 -0.13
N ASN A 76 9.22 27.27 0.74
CA ASN A 76 10.59 26.89 0.38
C ASN A 76 10.86 25.38 0.47
N GLY A 77 9.80 24.58 0.58
CA GLY A 77 9.90 23.16 0.86
C GLY A 77 8.61 22.41 0.58
N LYS A 78 8.55 21.19 1.13
CA LYS A 78 7.34 20.35 1.09
C LYS A 78 6.24 20.98 1.92
N ASN A 79 5.03 20.99 1.39
CA ASN A 79 3.85 21.46 2.12
C ASN A 79 3.27 20.32 2.98
N ALA A 80 2.28 20.63 3.82
CA ALA A 80 1.65 19.64 4.68
C ALA A 80 1.01 18.49 3.86
N ALA A 81 0.47 18.80 2.68
CA ALA A 81 -0.12 17.83 1.78
C ALA A 81 0.89 16.79 1.28
N ASP A 82 2.10 17.22 0.87
CA ASP A 82 3.18 16.32 0.47
C ASP A 82 3.60 15.41 1.63
N VAL A 83 3.64 15.97 2.85
CA VAL A 83 4.01 15.19 4.03
C VAL A 83 2.96 14.09 4.26
N ILE A 84 1.67 14.44 4.23
CA ILE A 84 0.57 13.49 4.35
C ILE A 84 0.66 12.42 3.24
N GLU A 85 0.91 12.82 2.00
CA GLU A 85 1.07 11.89 0.89
C GLU A 85 2.24 10.92 1.13
N ILE A 86 3.38 11.40 1.64
CA ILE A 86 4.52 10.55 1.99
C ILE A 86 4.16 9.56 3.10
N TRP A 87 3.42 10.00 4.13
CA TRP A 87 2.95 9.10 5.19
C TRP A 87 2.02 8.01 4.66
N VAL A 88 1.05 8.40 3.83
CA VAL A 88 0.08 7.51 3.19
C VAL A 88 0.77 6.54 2.21
N ALA A 89 1.75 7.02 1.44
CA ALA A 89 2.52 6.19 0.52
C ALA A 89 3.44 5.20 1.26
N SER A 90 4.02 5.62 2.39
CA SER A 90 4.90 4.76 3.20
C SER A 90 4.14 3.59 3.81
N THR A 91 2.91 3.80 4.29
CA THR A 91 2.06 2.71 4.81
C THR A 91 1.66 1.73 3.69
N ALA A 92 1.35 2.23 2.49
CA ALA A 92 1.08 1.39 1.33
C ALA A 92 2.32 0.61 0.85
N ALA A 93 3.50 1.23 0.86
CA ALA A 93 4.76 0.59 0.43
C ALA A 93 5.17 -0.56 1.37
N VAL A 94 5.05 -0.38 2.68
CA VAL A 94 5.30 -1.44 3.67
C VAL A 94 4.36 -2.63 3.44
N SER A 95 3.10 -2.33 3.20
CA SER A 95 2.07 -3.33 2.90
C SER A 95 2.41 -4.14 1.64
N LEU A 96 2.74 -3.46 0.53
CA LEU A 96 3.14 -4.12 -0.71
C LEU A 96 4.43 -4.95 -0.54
N ALA A 97 5.42 -4.46 0.21
CA ALA A 97 6.66 -5.18 0.45
C ALA A 97 6.44 -6.49 1.24
N LEU A 98 5.54 -6.48 2.22
CA LEU A 98 5.18 -7.67 2.99
C LEU A 98 4.50 -8.73 2.10
N THR A 99 3.55 -8.34 1.24
CA THR A 99 2.90 -9.29 0.33
C THR A 99 3.87 -9.90 -0.68
N LYS A 100 4.81 -9.11 -1.23
CA LYS A 100 5.88 -9.64 -2.09
C LYS A 100 6.75 -10.65 -1.35
N LYS A 101 7.15 -10.35 -0.12
CA LYS A 101 7.98 -11.25 0.71
C LYS A 101 7.25 -12.55 1.05
N GLU A 102 5.95 -12.51 1.35
CA GLU A 102 5.13 -13.71 1.58
C GLU A 102 4.96 -14.54 0.28
N ARG A 103 4.70 -13.88 -0.86
CA ARG A 103 4.62 -14.54 -2.17
C ARG A 103 5.93 -15.23 -2.56
N GLU A 104 7.07 -14.62 -2.26
CA GLU A 104 8.39 -15.22 -2.49
C GLU A 104 8.69 -16.38 -1.55
N ARG A 105 8.34 -16.27 -0.26
CA ARG A 105 8.46 -17.38 0.70
C ARG A 105 7.59 -18.57 0.28
N GLY A 106 6.36 -18.34 -0.17
CA GLY A 106 5.50 -19.38 -0.74
C GLY A 106 6.12 -20.04 -1.98
N ARG A 107 6.69 -19.25 -2.89
CA ARG A 107 7.37 -19.77 -4.10
C ARG A 107 8.61 -20.61 -3.76
N ARG A 108 9.41 -20.22 -2.76
CA ARG A 108 10.54 -21.03 -2.28
C ARG A 108 10.06 -22.33 -1.64
N ARG A 109 9.01 -22.30 -0.81
CA ARG A 109 8.48 -23.49 -0.14
C ARG A 109 7.94 -24.53 -1.13
N ASN A 110 7.24 -24.09 -2.18
CA ASN A 110 6.75 -24.97 -3.24
C ASN A 110 7.89 -25.56 -4.06
N ARG A 111 8.96 -24.79 -4.31
CA ARG A 111 10.16 -25.28 -5.00
C ARG A 111 10.88 -26.35 -4.18
N CYS A 112 11.02 -26.18 -2.86
CA CYS A 112 11.57 -27.20 -1.97
C CYS A 112 10.70 -28.46 -1.94
N LYS A 113 9.37 -28.34 -1.84
CA LYS A 113 8.44 -29.48 -1.90
C LYS A 113 8.56 -30.26 -3.20
N PHE A 114 8.68 -29.57 -4.33
CA PHE A 114 8.88 -30.19 -5.65
C PHE A 114 10.21 -30.95 -5.72
N CYS A 115 11.30 -30.35 -5.21
CA CYS A 115 12.63 -30.95 -5.19
C CYS A 115 12.67 -32.22 -4.33
N ILE A 116 12.10 -32.17 -3.12
CA ILE A 116 12.01 -33.34 -2.22
C ILE A 116 11.19 -34.48 -2.84
N ARG A 117 10.09 -34.15 -3.54
CA ARG A 117 9.24 -35.16 -4.20
C ARG A 117 9.95 -35.83 -5.38
N ARG A 118 10.87 -35.11 -6.04
CA ARG A 118 11.70 -35.65 -7.12
C ARG A 118 12.78 -36.61 -6.60
N CYS A 119 13.38 -36.32 -5.44
CA CYS A 119 14.36 -37.23 -4.80
C CYS A 119 13.73 -38.54 -4.28
N ARG A 120 12.43 -38.57 -3.97
CA ARG A 120 11.74 -39.81 -3.53
C ARG A 120 11.31 -40.74 -4.67
N ASN A 121 11.37 -40.27 -5.92
CA ASN A 121 10.99 -41.03 -7.11
C ASN A 121 12.22 -41.45 -7.95
N LEU A 122 13.42 -41.32 -7.40
CA LEU A 122 14.70 -41.84 -7.90
C LEU A 122 15.15 -42.96 -6.96
#